data_AF-X7F0I1-F1
#
_entry.id   AF-X7F0I1-F1
#
_cell.length_a   1.000
_cell.length_b   1.000
_cell.length_c   1.000
_cell.angle_alpha   90.00
_cell.angle_beta   90.00
_cell.angle_gamma   90.00
#
_symmetry.space_group_name_H-M   'P 1'
#
loop_
_entity.id
_entity.type
_entity.pdbx_description
1 polymer ?
#
loop_
_entity_poly.entity_id
_entity_poly.type
_entity_poly.pdbx_seq_one_letter_code
_entity_poly.pdbx_strand_id
1 'polypeptide(L)'
;GGYELIKESRRISLAEVLRLIDGPLAPLPCLSRRAYQRCENCDEATCPVRAVFGGFYAAYLLMIESLTLADLQEDSRPLERFGLFEASAGE
;
A
#
# COMPACT_ATOMS: atom_id res chain seq x y z
N GLY A 1 23.03 -24.45 4.81
CA GLY A 1 21.87 -24.18 3.95
C GLY A 1 21.20 -22.90 4.41
N GLY A 2 20.55 -22.16 3.51
CA GLY A 2 19.94 -20.87 3.80
C GLY A 2 19.17 -20.33 2.59
N TYR A 3 18.59 -19.14 2.75
CA TYR A 3 17.89 -18.42 1.68
C TYR A 3 18.71 -17.22 1.23
N GLU A 4 18.68 -16.95 -0.07
CA GLU A 4 19.23 -15.75 -0.68
C GLU A 4 18.19 -15.08 -1.58
N LEU A 5 18.37 -13.78 -1.82
CA LEU A 5 17.51 -13.07 -2.75
C LEU A 5 17.87 -13.47 -4.18
N ILE A 6 16.88 -13.93 -4.94
CA ILE A 6 17.02 -14.25 -6.37
C ILE A 6 17.08 -13.00 -7.28
N LYS A 7 16.93 -11.81 -6.70
CA LYS A 7 16.93 -10.49 -7.37
C LYS A 7 17.58 -9.46 -6.46
N GLU A 8 18.15 -8.41 -7.04
CA GLU A 8 18.60 -7.22 -6.30
C GLU A 8 17.43 -6.61 -5.50
N SER A 9 17.66 -6.19 -4.25
CA SER A 9 16.61 -5.67 -3.37
C SER A 9 15.90 -4.43 -3.94
N ARG A 10 16.60 -3.59 -4.70
CA ARG A 10 16.05 -2.43 -5.43
C ARG A 10 15.08 -2.79 -6.56
N ARG A 11 15.02 -4.06 -6.96
CA ARG A 11 14.08 -4.57 -7.99
C ARG A 11 12.92 -5.36 -7.40
N ILE A 12 12.84 -5.45 -6.06
CA ILE A 12 11.77 -6.17 -5.36
C ILE A 12 10.80 -5.12 -4.83
N SER A 13 9.62 -5.01 -5.47
CA SER A 13 8.58 -4.08 -5.02
C SER A 13 7.99 -4.51 -3.68
N LEU A 14 7.91 -3.58 -2.74
CA LEU A 14 7.27 -3.84 -1.45
C LEU A 14 5.78 -4.14 -1.61
N ALA A 15 5.10 -3.41 -2.51
CA ALA A 15 3.69 -3.65 -2.81
C ALA A 15 3.42 -5.03 -3.42
N GLU A 16 4.40 -5.65 -4.09
CA GLU A 16 4.25 -7.04 -4.57
C GLU A 16 4.43 -8.04 -3.43
N VAL A 17 5.44 -7.83 -2.57
CA VAL A 17 5.67 -8.68 -1.40
C VAL A 17 4.43 -8.69 -0.50
N LEU A 18 3.89 -7.52 -0.16
CA LEU A 18 2.69 -7.42 0.68
C LEU A 18 1.49 -8.12 0.04
N ARG A 19 1.34 -8.04 -1.28
CA ARG A 19 0.26 -8.75 -1.97
C ARG A 19 0.39 -10.27 -1.92
N LEU A 20 1.62 -10.78 -1.92
CA LEU A 20 1.87 -12.22 -1.80
C LEU A 20 1.60 -12.75 -0.39
N ILE A 21 1.80 -11.92 0.63
CA ILE A 21 1.64 -12.30 2.03
C ILE A 21 0.20 -12.05 2.51
N ASP A 22 -0.30 -10.83 2.36
CA ASP A 22 -1.56 -10.36 2.95
C ASP A 22 -2.72 -10.35 1.94
N GLY A 23 -2.42 -10.50 0.65
CA GLY A 23 -3.42 -10.46 -0.42
C GLY A 23 -3.72 -9.03 -0.91
N PRO A 24 -4.93 -8.75 -1.41
CA PRO A 24 -5.25 -7.46 -2.00
C PRO A 24 -5.09 -6.30 -1.01
N LEU A 25 -4.31 -5.29 -1.40
CA LEU A 25 -4.09 -4.07 -0.61
C LEU A 25 -5.34 -3.17 -0.48
N ALA A 26 -6.41 -3.47 -1.21
CA ALA A 26 -7.59 -2.64 -1.25
C ALA A 26 -8.43 -2.83 0.02
N PRO A 27 -8.84 -1.74 0.71
CA PRO A 27 -9.63 -1.84 1.93
C PRO A 27 -11.06 -2.32 1.68
N LEU A 28 -11.54 -2.24 0.43
CA LEU A 28 -12.83 -2.74 -0.01
C LEU A 28 -12.65 -3.56 -1.28
N PRO A 29 -13.41 -4.66 -1.46
CA PRO A 29 -13.30 -5.49 -2.65
C PRO A 29 -13.63 -4.72 -3.94
N CYS A 30 -14.57 -3.78 -3.87
CA CYS A 30 -14.97 -2.98 -5.02
C CYS A 30 -13.91 -1.94 -5.42
N LEU A 31 -12.95 -1.61 -4.54
CA LEU A 31 -11.83 -0.70 -4.83
C LEU A 31 -10.60 -1.44 -5.39
N SER A 32 -10.56 -2.76 -5.29
CA SER A 32 -9.41 -3.55 -5.69
C SER A 32 -9.17 -3.49 -7.20
N ARG A 33 -7.93 -3.19 -7.60
CA ARG A 33 -7.50 -3.21 -9.02
C ARG A 33 -7.16 -4.62 -9.50
N ARG A 34 -6.79 -5.53 -8.59
CA ARG A 34 -6.31 -6.90 -8.92
C ARG A 34 -7.27 -8.00 -8.53
N ALA A 35 -8.19 -7.73 -7.60
CA ALA A 35 -9.17 -8.67 -7.08
C ALA A 35 -10.51 -7.96 -6.88
N TYR A 36 -10.99 -7.28 -7.93
CA TYR A 36 -12.26 -6.56 -7.88
C TYR A 36 -13.41 -7.53 -7.60
N GLN A 37 -14.25 -7.19 -6.63
CA GLN A 37 -15.57 -7.79 -6.46
C GLN A 37 -16.58 -6.72 -6.08
N ARG A 38 -17.76 -6.78 -6.71
CA ARG A 38 -18.86 -5.88 -6.39
C ARG A 38 -19.40 -6.20 -4.99
N CYS A 39 -19.64 -5.17 -4.19
CA CYS A 39 -20.25 -5.36 -2.88
C CYS A 39 -21.75 -5.71 -3.01
N GLU A 40 -22.23 -6.63 -2.18
CA GLU A 40 -23.58 -7.22 -2.26
C GLU A 40 -24.72 -6.19 -2.15
N ASN A 41 -24.55 -5.14 -1.36
CA ASN A 41 -25.59 -4.12 -1.09
C ASN A 41 -25.12 -2.69 -1.40
N CYS A 42 -24.31 -2.51 -2.44
CA CYS A 42 -23.71 -1.22 -2.79
C CYS A 42 -24.12 -0.77 -4.20
N ASP A 43 -24.64 0.47 -4.29
CA ASP A 43 -24.52 1.26 -5.51
C ASP A 43 -23.19 2.04 -5.45
N GLU A 44 -22.22 1.59 -6.24
CA GLU A 44 -20.86 2.13 -6.21
C GLU A 44 -20.79 3.61 -6.63
N ALA A 45 -21.75 4.11 -7.41
CA ALA A 45 -21.79 5.50 -7.84
C ALA A 45 -22.16 6.46 -6.70
N THR A 46 -22.91 5.99 -5.71
CA THR A 46 -23.45 6.80 -4.61
C THR A 46 -22.95 6.35 -3.23
N CYS A 47 -22.11 5.31 -3.17
CA CYS A 47 -21.61 4.74 -1.92
C CYS A 47 -20.61 5.68 -1.21
N PRO A 48 -20.97 6.26 -0.05
CA PRO A 48 -20.09 7.18 0.67
C PRO A 48 -18.84 6.48 1.21
N VAL A 49 -18.95 5.20 1.59
CA VAL A 49 -17.82 4.38 2.06
C VAL A 49 -16.79 4.22 0.96
N ARG A 50 -17.22 3.91 -0.27
CA ARG A 50 -16.33 3.84 -1.44
C ARG A 50 -15.65 5.17 -1.72
N ALA A 51 -16.38 6.28 -1.63
CA ALA A 51 -15.83 7.61 -1.89
C ALA A 51 -14.70 7.96 -0.90
N VAL A 52 -14.93 7.77 0.41
CA VAL A 52 -13.94 8.04 1.46
C VAL A 52 -12.71 7.13 1.30
N PHE A 53 -12.92 5.82 1.20
CA PHE A 53 -11.80 4.88 1.10
C PHE A 53 -11.09 4.93 -0.25
N GLY A 54 -11.75 5.37 -1.32
CA GLY A 54 -11.15 5.48 -2.65
C GLY A 54 -10.00 6.47 -2.69
N GLY A 55 -10.19 7.66 -2.11
CA GLY A 55 -9.13 8.68 -2.01
C GLY A 55 -7.96 8.22 -1.15
N PHE A 56 -8.25 7.68 0.03
CA PHE A 56 -7.25 7.11 0.93
C PHE A 56 -6.45 5.99 0.25
N TYR A 57 -7.16 5.05 -0.39
CA TYR A 57 -6.55 3.91 -1.08
C TYR A 57 -5.63 4.35 -2.21
N ALA A 58 -6.02 5.37 -3.00
CA ALA A 58 -5.18 5.90 -4.06
C ALA A 58 -3.85 6.47 -3.52
N ALA A 59 -3.90 7.27 -2.45
CA ALA A 59 -2.71 7.84 -1.84
C ALA A 59 -1.81 6.77 -1.21
N TYR A 60 -2.40 5.85 -0.44
CA TYR A 60 -1.71 4.72 0.15
C TYR A 60 -0.99 3.86 -0.89
N LEU A 61 -1.70 3.54 -1.99
CA LEU A 61 -1.16 2.71 -3.06
C LEU A 61 0.03 3.38 -3.75
N LEU A 62 -0.04 4.69 -4.00
CA LEU A 62 1.08 5.46 -4.58
C LEU A 62 2.32 5.42 -3.68
N MET A 63 2.15 5.58 -2.37
CA MET A 63 3.27 5.53 -1.42
C MET A 63 3.91 4.13 -1.43
N ILE A 64 3.11 3.07 -1.25
CA ILE A 64 3.64 1.71 -1.14
C ILE A 64 4.22 1.17 -2.46
N GLU A 65 3.66 1.56 -3.61
CA GLU A 65 4.18 1.16 -4.94
C GLU A 65 5.50 1.84 -5.28
N SER A 66 5.83 2.96 -4.63
CA SER A 66 7.13 3.63 -4.78
C SER A 66 8.25 2.98 -3.94
N LEU A 67 7.92 2.05 -3.04
CA LEU A 67 8.89 1.39 -2.16
C LEU A 67 9.39 0.06 -2.71
N THR A 68 10.66 -0.21 -2.45
CA THR A 68 11.34 -1.48 -2.72
C THR A 68 11.85 -2.11 -1.43
N LEU A 69 12.31 -3.36 -1.50
CA LEU A 69 12.95 -4.01 -0.36
C LEU A 69 14.22 -3.26 0.08
N ALA A 70 14.93 -2.61 -0.86
CA ALA A 70 16.12 -1.83 -0.52
C ALA A 70 15.80 -0.61 0.36
N ASP A 71 14.67 0.06 0.14
CA ASP A 71 14.26 1.21 0.97
C ASP A 71 14.13 0.81 2.45
N LEU A 72 13.63 -0.41 2.72
CA LEU A 72 13.53 -0.96 4.09
C LEU A 72 14.88 -1.37 4.69
N GLN A 73 15.85 -1.72 3.85
CA GLN A 73 17.21 -2.04 4.29
C GLN A 73 18.00 -0.78 4.66
N GLU A 74 17.74 0.33 3.96
CA GLU A 74 18.42 1.61 4.17
C GLU A 74 17.79 2.40 5.34
N ASP A 75 16.46 2.38 5.49
CA ASP A 75 15.74 3.03 6.60
C ASP A 75 14.51 2.21 7.03
N SER A 76 14.32 2.06 8.34
CA SER A 76 13.13 1.43 8.93
C SER A 76 11.87 2.29 8.85
N ARG A 77 12.00 3.59 8.52
CA ARG A 77 10.89 4.55 8.46
C ARG A 77 10.80 5.24 7.08
N PRO A 78 10.78 4.48 5.97
CA PRO A 78 10.84 5.04 4.62
C PRO A 78 9.60 5.86 4.25
N LEU A 79 8.54 5.81 5.06
CA LEU A 79 7.33 6.60 4.85
C LEU A 79 7.42 8.02 5.44
N GLU A 80 8.35 8.30 6.36
CA GLU A 80 8.55 9.65 6.91
C GLU A 80 8.97 10.64 5.80
N ARG A 81 9.61 10.17 4.73
CA ARG A 81 9.97 11.00 3.55
C ARG A 81 8.76 11.53 2.77
N PHE A 82 7.58 10.93 2.93
CA PHE A 82 6.34 11.42 2.31
C PHE A 82 5.62 12.46 3.18
N GLY A 83 6.15 12.80 4.36
CA GLY A 83 5.86 14.07 5.05
C GLY A 83 4.39 14.36 5.33
N LEU A 84 3.62 13.40 5.83
CA LEU A 84 2.25 13.66 6.33
C LEU A 84 2.17 13.88 7.85
N PHE A 85 3.30 13.79 8.55
CA PHE A 85 3.43 14.27 9.92
C PHE A 85 4.85 14.80 10.07
N GLU A 86 5.04 16.12 9.93
CA GLU A 86 5.94 16.78 10.88
C GLU A 86 5.26 16.56 12.23
N ALA A 87 5.64 15.48 12.92
CA ALA A 87 5.32 15.36 14.32
C ALA A 87 5.85 16.65 14.95
N SER A 88 4.94 17.51 15.40
CA SER A 88 5.32 18.64 16.23
C SER A 88 6.11 18.05 17.40
N ALA A 89 7.43 18.17 17.32
CA ALA A 89 8.28 18.18 18.49
C ALA A 89 7.89 19.45 19.23
N GLY A 90 6.78 19.37 19.96
CA GLY A 90 6.35 20.41 20.87
C GLY A 90 7.36 20.45 22.00
N GLU A 91 8.06 21.57 22.09
CA GLU A 91 8.58 22.12 23.36
C GLU A 91 7.44 22.48 24.31
#